data_AF-A0A7C8YQA5-F1
#
_entry.id   AF-A0A7C8YQA5-F1
#
_cell.length_a   1.000
_cell.length_b   1.000
_cell.length_c   1.000
_cell.angle_alpha   90.00
_cell.angle_beta   90.00
_cell.angle_gamma   90.00
#
_symmetry.space_group_name_H-M   'P 1'
#
loop_
_entity.id
_entity.type
_entity.pdbx_description
1 polymer ?
#
loop_
_entity_poly.entity_id
_entity_poly.type
_entity_poly.pdbx_seq_one_letter_code
_entity_poly.pdbx_strand_id
1 'polypeptide(L)'
;GVPLEVLDKVIEGVKMFHEQDAEVKKEFYTRDQSRQVRFNTNYDLYQSRAANWRDTLGVSTLFKSELDPEILPPICRDAILAYLSYVLKLGELLLELLSVGLGLEPGHLKE
;
A
#
# COMPACT_ATOMS: atom_id res chain seq x y z
N GLY A 1 9.64 10.08 -12.30
CA GLY A 1 8.96 8.78 -12.22
C GLY A 1 9.52 7.97 -11.05
N VAL A 2 9.04 6.74 -10.85
CA VAL A 2 9.59 5.84 -9.82
C VAL A 2 10.84 5.14 -10.37
N PRO A 3 12.01 5.18 -9.70
CA PRO A 3 13.20 4.46 -10.16
C PRO A 3 13.00 2.95 -10.20
N LEU A 4 13.56 2.27 -11.20
CA LEU A 4 13.46 0.80 -11.35
C LEU A 4 13.98 0.06 -10.11
N GLU A 5 15.12 0.49 -9.56
CA GLU A 5 15.69 -0.12 -8.35
C GLU A 5 14.76 -0.06 -7.14
N VAL A 6 13.92 0.98 -7.03
CA VAL A 6 12.92 1.10 -5.96
C VAL A 6 11.76 0.13 -6.18
N LEU A 7 11.36 -0.07 -7.44
CA LEU A 7 10.34 -1.05 -7.81
C LEU A 7 10.81 -2.47 -7.53
N ASP A 8 12.03 -2.81 -7.92
CA ASP A 8 12.59 -4.14 -7.70
C ASP A 8 12.70 -4.46 -6.20
N LYS A 9 13.17 -3.49 -5.40
CA LYS A 9 13.27 -3.62 -3.94
C LYS A 9 11.91 -3.83 -3.26
N VAL A 10 10.86 -3.11 -3.67
CA VAL A 10 9.54 -3.29 -3.04
C VAL A 10 8.91 -4.63 -3.43
N ILE A 11 9.11 -5.08 -4.67
CA ILE A 11 8.66 -6.40 -5.11
C ILE A 11 9.37 -7.50 -4.32
N GLU A 12 10.70 -7.42 -4.18
CA GLU A 12 11.49 -8.35 -3.38
C GLU A 12 11.08 -8.31 -1.90
N GLY A 13 10.93 -7.12 -1.32
CA GLY A 13 10.50 -6.95 0.07
C GLY A 13 9.15 -7.61 0.36
N VAL A 14 8.15 -7.34 -0.46
CA VAL A 14 6.81 -7.93 -0.31
C VAL A 14 6.85 -9.44 -0.53
N LYS A 15 7.65 -9.93 -1.49
CA LYS A 15 7.86 -11.37 -1.68
C LYS A 15 8.44 -12.01 -0.42
N MET A 16 9.51 -11.43 0.15
CA MET A 16 10.13 -11.92 1.38
C MET A 16 9.13 -11.98 2.54
N PHE A 17 8.27 -10.98 2.69
CA PHE A 17 7.18 -11.01 3.68
C PHE A 17 6.26 -12.23 3.49
N HIS A 18 5.82 -12.50 2.25
CA HIS A 18 4.94 -13.64 1.97
C HIS A 18 5.62 -15.00 2.17
N GLU A 19 6.94 -15.09 1.99
CA GLU A 19 7.75 -16.29 2.23
C GLU A 19 8.03 -16.56 3.72
N GLN A 20 7.72 -15.63 4.63
CA GLN A 20 7.86 -15.86 6.07
C GLN A 20 6.89 -16.92 6.60
N ASP A 21 7.25 -17.47 7.76
CA ASP A 21 6.39 -18.36 8.53
C ASP A 21 5.02 -17.74 8.81
N ALA A 22 4.00 -18.60 8.83
CA ALA A 22 2.62 -18.18 9.08
C ALA A 22 2.47 -17.48 10.44
N GLU A 23 3.23 -17.86 11.46
CA GLU A 23 3.18 -17.22 12.78
C GLU A 23 3.58 -15.75 12.75
N VAL A 24 4.60 -15.38 11.97
CA VAL A 24 5.01 -13.97 11.81
C VAL A 24 3.93 -13.19 11.06
N LYS A 25 3.39 -13.75 9.98
CA LYS A 25 2.34 -13.07 9.19
C LYS A 25 1.03 -12.89 9.95
N LYS A 26 0.72 -13.77 10.92
CA LYS A 26 -0.48 -13.68 11.77
C LYS A 26 -0.51 -12.41 12.62
N GLU A 27 0.63 -11.84 13.00
CA GLU A 27 0.70 -10.58 13.75
C GLU A 27 0.05 -9.42 13.00
N PHE A 28 0.13 -9.46 11.67
CA PHE A 28 -0.48 -8.48 10.78
C PHE A 28 -1.89 -8.87 10.33
N TYR A 29 -2.34 -10.10 10.64
CA TYR A 29 -3.61 -10.61 10.13
C TYR A 29 -4.79 -9.87 10.74
N THR A 30 -5.59 -9.22 9.89
CA THR A 30 -6.84 -8.57 10.33
C THR A 30 -7.80 -8.36 9.16
N ARG A 31 -9.10 -8.38 9.45
CA ARG A 31 -10.17 -7.95 8.53
C ARG A 31 -10.70 -6.56 8.87
N ASP A 32 -10.19 -5.94 9.92
CA ASP A 32 -10.53 -4.56 10.28
C ASP A 32 -9.93 -3.58 9.26
N GLN A 33 -10.83 -2.89 8.55
CA GLN A 33 -10.44 -1.92 7.51
C GLN A 33 -9.89 -0.61 8.09
N SER A 34 -10.09 -0.35 9.38
CA SER A 34 -9.52 0.82 10.07
C SER A 34 -8.03 0.69 10.36
N ARG A 35 -7.45 -0.52 10.20
CA ARG A 35 -6.02 -0.77 10.38
C ARG A 35 -5.23 -0.28 9.17
N GLN A 36 -4.22 0.54 9.43
CA GLN A 36 -3.36 1.12 8.40
C GLN A 36 -2.51 0.09 7.67
N VAL A 37 -1.95 -0.88 8.41
CA VAL A 37 -1.25 -2.04 7.86
C VAL A 37 -2.04 -3.29 8.21
N ARG A 38 -2.30 -4.13 7.20
CA ARG A 38 -3.08 -5.36 7.37
C ARG A 38 -2.62 -6.44 6.41
N PHE A 39 -2.57 -7.66 6.92
CA PHE A 39 -2.47 -8.86 6.12
C PHE A 39 -3.83 -9.56 6.12
N ASN A 40 -4.31 -10.01 4.97
CA ASN A 40 -5.50 -10.85 4.92
C ASN A 40 -5.45 -11.84 3.75
N THR A 41 -6.26 -12.89 3.87
CA THR A 41 -6.55 -13.84 2.81
C THR A 41 -8.01 -13.69 2.41
N ASN A 42 -8.35 -13.92 1.14
CA ASN A 42 -9.73 -13.88 0.66
C ASN A 42 -10.44 -12.56 1.03
N TYR A 43 -10.10 -11.48 0.33
CA TYR A 43 -10.53 -10.11 0.66
C TYR A 43 -12.03 -10.00 1.01
N ASP A 44 -12.89 -10.60 0.19
CA ASP A 44 -14.36 -10.55 0.26
C ASP A 44 -15.01 -11.84 0.79
N LEU A 45 -14.28 -12.65 1.58
CA LEU A 45 -14.70 -14.00 2.03
C LEU A 45 -16.15 -14.09 2.54
N TYR A 46 -16.61 -13.08 3.30
CA TYR A 46 -17.95 -13.08 3.92
C TYR A 46 -19.01 -12.34 3.10
N GLN A 47 -18.63 -11.77 1.96
CA GLN A 47 -19.52 -11.00 1.09
C GLN A 47 -19.69 -11.66 -0.28
N SER A 48 -18.69 -12.40 -0.74
CA SER A 48 -18.69 -13.07 -2.03
C SER A 48 -19.31 -14.46 -1.97
N ARG A 49 -19.89 -14.88 -3.10
CA ARG A 49 -20.42 -16.25 -3.29
C ARG A 49 -19.32 -17.29 -3.44
N ALA A 50 -18.08 -16.86 -3.70
CA ALA A 50 -16.92 -17.73 -3.85
C ALA A 50 -15.68 -17.10 -3.20
N ALA A 51 -14.84 -17.96 -2.63
CA ALA A 51 -13.52 -17.60 -2.13
C ALA A 51 -12.60 -17.15 -3.27
N ASN A 52 -11.71 -16.18 -3.01
CA ASN A 52 -10.70 -15.74 -3.96
C ASN A 52 -9.31 -16.25 -3.56
N TRP A 53 -8.58 -16.83 -4.52
CA TRP A 53 -7.24 -17.37 -4.24
C TRP A 53 -6.22 -16.23 -4.19
N ARG A 54 -6.18 -15.51 -3.07
CA ARG A 54 -5.27 -14.38 -2.86
C ARG A 54 -5.01 -14.11 -1.39
N ASP A 55 -3.73 -13.87 -1.11
CA ASP A 55 -3.28 -13.22 0.11
C ASP A 55 -2.82 -11.80 -0.22
N THR A 56 -3.01 -10.85 0.70
CA THR A 56 -2.70 -9.43 0.48
C THR A 56 -2.11 -8.81 1.73
N LEU A 57 -0.92 -8.21 1.59
CA LEU A 57 -0.43 -7.20 2.51
C LEU A 57 -0.88 -5.83 1.99
N GLY A 58 -1.74 -5.15 2.75
CA GLY A 58 -2.23 -3.81 2.44
C GLY A 58 -1.62 -2.77 3.37
N VAL A 59 -1.11 -1.69 2.79
CA VAL A 59 -0.68 -0.47 3.49
C VAL A 59 -1.54 0.68 2.98
N SER A 60 -2.33 1.28 3.86
CA SER A 60 -3.24 2.37 3.51
C SER A 60 -2.58 3.72 3.77
N THR A 61 -2.55 4.55 2.75
CA THR A 61 -2.10 5.96 2.82
C THR A 61 -3.26 6.94 2.89
N LEU A 62 -4.51 6.45 2.97
CA LEU A 62 -5.72 7.28 3.07
C LEU A 62 -5.96 7.84 4.47
N PHE A 63 -5.19 7.39 5.46
CA PHE A 63 -5.23 7.94 6.79
C PHE A 63 -4.58 9.32 6.78
N LYS A 64 -5.27 10.32 7.36
CA LYS A 64 -4.74 11.69 7.49
C LYS A 64 -3.48 11.75 8.37
N SER A 65 -3.24 10.73 9.19
CA SER A 65 -2.05 10.59 10.02
C SER A 65 -0.89 10.03 9.22
N GLU A 66 0.32 10.52 9.51
CA GLU A 66 1.56 9.94 9.00
C GLU A 66 1.62 8.44 9.29
N LEU A 67 2.10 7.67 8.31
CA LEU A 67 2.34 6.24 8.48
C LEU A 67 3.50 6.06 9.47
N ASP A 68 3.21 5.47 10.63
CA ASP A 68 4.25 5.05 11.56
C ASP A 68 5.11 3.94 10.92
N PRO A 69 6.43 4.15 10.71
CA PRO A 69 7.31 3.11 10.18
C PRO A 69 7.29 1.82 11.00
N GLU A 70 7.07 1.91 12.31
CA GLU A 70 7.16 0.75 13.21
C GLU A 70 6.00 -0.24 13.04
N ILE A 71 4.85 0.21 12.52
CA ILE A 71 3.71 -0.70 12.26
C ILE A 71 3.87 -1.51 10.96
N LEU A 72 4.89 -1.23 10.14
CA LEU A 72 5.20 -2.00 8.93
C LEU A 72 5.98 -3.27 9.27
N PRO A 73 5.80 -4.37 8.50
CA PRO A 73 6.60 -5.58 8.68
C PRO A 73 8.10 -5.27 8.51
N PRO A 74 8.95 -5.59 9.50
CA PRO A 74 10.37 -5.20 9.47
C PRO A 74 11.10 -5.65 8.20
N ILE A 75 10.77 -6.82 7.67
CA ILE A 75 11.43 -7.42 6.50
C ILE A 75 11.25 -6.61 5.19
N CYS A 76 10.21 -5.79 5.10
CA CYS A 76 9.88 -5.02 3.90
C CYS A 76 9.66 -3.53 4.17
N ARG A 77 9.89 -3.07 5.41
CA ARG A 77 9.63 -1.71 5.88
C ARG A 77 10.31 -0.65 5.02
N ASP A 78 11.63 -0.72 4.90
CA ASP A 78 12.42 0.30 4.20
C ASP A 78 12.08 0.36 2.71
N ALA A 79 11.83 -0.80 2.10
CA ALA A 79 11.43 -0.90 0.70
C ALA A 79 10.06 -0.26 0.45
N ILE A 80 9.09 -0.49 1.35
CA ILE A 80 7.76 0.13 1.28
C ILE A 80 7.87 1.65 1.46
N LEU A 81 8.59 2.13 2.47
CA LEU A 81 8.74 3.57 2.73
C LEU A 81 9.40 4.30 1.56
N ALA A 82 10.46 3.72 0.99
CA ALA A 82 11.11 4.26 -0.19
C ALA A 82 10.11 4.35 -1.36
N TYR A 83 9.38 3.27 -1.65
CA TYR A 83 8.38 3.24 -2.72
C TYR A 83 7.26 4.27 -2.52
N LEU A 84 6.69 4.35 -1.32
CA LEU A 84 5.64 5.31 -0.97
C LEU A 84 6.08 6.76 -1.22
N SER A 85 7.32 7.10 -0.87
CA SER A 85 7.84 8.47 -1.08
C SER A 85 7.83 8.92 -2.55
N TYR A 86 8.00 7.98 -3.49
CA TYR A 86 7.93 8.27 -4.94
C TYR A 86 6.50 8.23 -5.47
N VAL A 87 5.70 7.25 -5.04
CA VAL A 87 4.33 7.08 -5.53
C VAL A 87 3.41 8.20 -5.08
N LEU A 88 3.55 8.71 -3.85
CA LEU A 88 2.75 9.84 -3.38
C LEU A 88 3.02 11.10 -4.20
N LYS A 89 4.29 11.44 -4.44
CA LYS A 89 4.68 12.56 -5.31
C LYS A 89 4.19 12.38 -6.75
N LEU A 90 4.23 11.15 -7.27
CA LEU A 90 3.70 10.85 -8.59
C LEU A 90 2.17 11.03 -8.63
N GLY A 91 1.45 10.55 -7.62
CA GLY A 91 0.01 10.73 -7.49
C GLY A 91 -0.39 12.20 -7.45
N GLU A 92 0.32 13.01 -6.65
CA GLU A 92 0.14 14.46 -6.60
C GLU A 92 0.29 15.11 -7.97
N LEU A 93 1.37 14.78 -8.71
CA LEU A 93 1.60 15.32 -10.05
C LEU A 93 0.50 14.90 -11.04
N LEU A 94 0.07 13.64 -10.98
CA LEU A 94 -1.02 13.15 -11.83
C LEU A 94 -2.34 13.89 -11.55
N LEU A 95 -2.64 14.17 -10.28
CA LEU A 95 -3.81 14.96 -9.90
C LEU A 95 -3.71 16.40 -10.43
N GLU A 96 -2.52 17.03 -10.43
CA GLU A 96 -2.37 18.36 -11.04
C GLU A 96 -2.64 18.35 -12.54
N LEU A 97 -2.08 17.38 -13.24
CA LEU A 97 -2.26 17.24 -14.69
C LEU A 97 -3.73 16.97 -15.04
N LEU A 98 -4.42 16.17 -14.23
CA LEU A 98 -5.86 15.93 -14.39
C LEU A 98 -6.67 17.21 -14.16
N SER A 99 -6.36 18.00 -13.13
CA SER A 99 -7.04 19.28 -12.89
C SER A 99 -6.92 20.20 -14.11
N VAL A 100 -5.70 20.35 -14.65
CA VAL A 100 -5.46 21.16 -15.85
C VAL A 100 -6.21 20.60 -17.07
N GLY A 101 -6.19 19.28 -17.26
CA GLY A 101 -6.90 18.62 -18.36
C GLY A 101 -8.43 18.81 -18.31
N LEU A 102 -8.97 19.04 -17.11
CA LEU A 102 -10.39 19.36 -16.89
C LEU A 102 -10.69 20.86 -16.97
N GLY A 103 -9.70 21.71 -17.22
CA GLY A 103 -9.85 23.17 -17.22
C GLY A 103 -9.97 23.77 -15.82
N LEU A 104 -9.49 23.08 -14.79
CA LEU A 104 -9.47 23.51 -13.40
C LEU A 104 -8.09 24.04 -13.00
N GLU A 105 -8.02 24.75 -11.89
CA GLU A 105 -6.73 25.14 -11.28
C GLU A 105 -5.92 23.90 -10.89
N PRO A 106 -4.59 23.86 -11.09
CA PRO A 106 -3.77 22.67 -10.91
C PRO A 106 -3.95 21.96 -9.56
N GLY A 107 -4.15 22.69 -8.47
CA GLY A 107 -4.32 22.12 -7.13
C GLY A 107 -5.72 21.55 -6.83
N HIS A 108 -6.70 21.72 -7.71
CA HIS A 108 -8.12 21.49 -7.37
C HIS A 108 -8.43 20.07 -6.88
N LEU A 109 -7.79 19.04 -7.45
CA LEU A 109 -8.02 17.64 -7.09
C LEU A 109 -7.12 17.10 -5.97
N LYS A 110 -6.25 17.94 -5.38
CA LYS A 110 -5.38 17.53 -4.26
C LYS A 110 -6.07 17.61 -2.90
N GLU A 111 -7.18 18.34 -2.80
CA GLU A 111 -7.90 18.68 -1.56
C GLU A 111 -9.15 17.81 -1.33
#